data_AF-A0A2S6GRV9-F1
#
_entry.id   AF-A0A2S6GRV9-F1
#
_cell.length_a   1.000
_cell.length_b   1.000
_cell.length_c   1.000
_cell.angle_alpha   90.00
_cell.angle_beta   90.00
_cell.angle_gamma   90.00
#
_symmetry.space_group_name_H-M   'P 1'
#
loop_
_entity.id
_entity.type
_entity.pdbx_description
1 polymer ?
#
loop_
_entity_poly.entity_id
_entity_poly.type
_entity_poly.pdbx_seq_one_letter_code
_entity_poly.pdbx_strand_id
1 'polypeptide(L)'
;MTVWTERVKPALSRLGDWLIGIFVVAGLLTMPFVKPGEVRAKFVGDHPLPPEPALALLLLALAIATFSLLRRHHVWVNPARLTWDYAGDRDREVRRRLHLGLLSRFAVVGYLFVASGVVLGWPDLPLSGALTVAAGFYAVRWASRSSVWVALAGPFLLALAGVLLAGQALTGTTALWVVVGVLVVAGLVPRREAVRREELVRGWHARVLRSVSAAFGDALALLPTARPVPMRLRGVPRFVVAGIAARRAALPLAGLLVLAIPVLHTIFPVVDPVWWTAAGAYFVLVPLIGGLAEITTGSGLRRWLPADDRELKYTAIAVLLVVALVWIGATVLFGLPVRPATPLAALLAAWSAVRTVTRPQIDYTPPASVDAGGVYLPVGLLTQVLRGPDLLVVGSVVLAAYFHSS
;
A
#
# COMPACT_ATOMS: atom_id res chain seq x y z
N MET A 1 -33.58 -2.48 -39.25
CA MET A 1 -33.70 -1.73 -37.98
C MET A 1 -33.29 -2.53 -36.74
N THR A 2 -33.09 -3.86 -36.82
CA THR A 2 -32.75 -4.75 -35.69
C THR A 2 -31.26 -4.84 -35.34
N VAL A 3 -30.35 -4.43 -36.23
CA VAL A 3 -28.88 -4.47 -36.00
C VAL A 3 -28.39 -3.34 -35.09
N TRP A 4 -29.14 -2.23 -35.00
CA TRP A 4 -28.77 -1.09 -34.14
C TRP A 4 -29.04 -1.38 -32.65
N THR A 5 -30.07 -2.16 -32.35
CA THR A 5 -30.47 -2.49 -30.97
C THR A 5 -29.52 -3.46 -30.26
N GLU A 6 -28.81 -4.32 -30.99
CA GLU A 6 -27.88 -5.30 -30.40
C GLU A 6 -26.51 -4.72 -30.04
N ARG A 7 -26.05 -3.65 -30.71
CA ARG A 7 -24.76 -3.00 -30.38
C ARG A 7 -24.90 -1.87 -29.36
N VAL A 8 -26.05 -1.21 -29.30
CA VAL A 8 -26.26 -0.06 -28.41
C VAL A 8 -26.54 -0.47 -26.96
N LYS A 9 -27.27 -1.58 -26.74
CA LYS A 9 -27.53 -2.12 -25.39
C LYS A 9 -26.24 -2.44 -24.59
N PRO A 10 -25.25 -3.17 -25.13
CA PRO A 10 -24.01 -3.47 -24.39
C PRO A 10 -23.08 -2.27 -24.24
N ALA A 11 -23.21 -1.22 -25.06
CA ALA A 11 -22.45 0.02 -24.90
C ALA A 11 -23.05 0.92 -23.80
N LEU A 12 -24.38 1.00 -23.72
CA LEU A 12 -25.10 1.73 -22.68
C LEU A 12 -24.98 1.06 -21.31
N SER A 13 -25.00 -0.27 -21.23
CA SER A 13 -24.73 -0.98 -19.97
C SER A 13 -23.32 -0.66 -19.46
N ARG A 14 -22.28 -0.85 -20.30
CA ARG A 14 -20.89 -0.51 -19.94
C ARG A 14 -20.70 0.93 -19.46
N LEU A 15 -21.43 1.89 -20.04
CA LEU A 15 -21.40 3.29 -19.58
C LEU A 15 -22.05 3.43 -18.19
N GLY A 16 -23.21 2.79 -17.97
CA GLY A 16 -23.89 2.77 -16.67
C GLY A 16 -23.04 2.23 -15.51
N ASP A 17 -22.18 1.25 -15.79
CA ASP A 17 -21.47 0.54 -14.72
C ASP A 17 -20.19 1.24 -14.27
N TRP A 18 -19.45 1.79 -15.23
CA TRP A 18 -18.37 2.73 -14.92
C TRP A 18 -18.92 3.93 -14.18
N LEU A 19 -20.12 4.39 -14.54
CA LEU A 19 -20.79 5.46 -13.81
C LEU A 19 -21.15 5.03 -12.38
N ILE A 20 -21.62 3.82 -12.11
CA ILE A 20 -21.89 3.36 -10.73
C ILE A 20 -20.61 3.25 -9.90
N GLY A 21 -19.57 2.61 -10.43
CA GLY A 21 -18.28 2.50 -9.72
C GLY A 21 -17.65 3.87 -9.46
N ILE A 22 -17.66 4.75 -10.45
CA ILE A 22 -17.22 6.14 -10.32
C ILE A 22 -18.12 6.88 -9.33
N PHE A 23 -19.43 6.66 -9.34
CA PHE A 23 -20.38 7.32 -8.45
C PHE A 23 -20.19 6.87 -7.00
N VAL A 24 -19.97 5.58 -6.74
CA VAL A 24 -19.67 5.08 -5.40
C VAL A 24 -18.34 5.62 -4.90
N VAL A 25 -17.29 5.58 -5.72
CA VAL A 25 -15.97 6.11 -5.35
C VAL A 25 -16.02 7.62 -5.16
N ALA A 26 -16.64 8.36 -6.09
CA ALA A 26 -16.83 9.80 -5.98
C ALA A 26 -17.71 10.16 -4.78
N GLY A 27 -18.76 9.38 -4.51
CA GLY A 27 -19.61 9.52 -3.33
C GLY A 27 -18.81 9.37 -2.04
N LEU A 28 -18.03 8.30 -1.91
CA LEU A 28 -17.14 8.08 -0.76
C LEU A 28 -16.07 9.16 -0.63
N LEU A 29 -15.50 9.64 -1.74
CA LEU A 29 -14.52 10.73 -1.76
C LEU A 29 -15.14 12.11 -1.48
N THR A 30 -16.45 12.28 -1.69
CA THR A 30 -17.15 13.55 -1.41
C THR A 30 -17.76 13.57 -0.01
N MET A 31 -17.93 12.42 0.64
CA MET A 31 -18.48 12.32 2.00
C MET A 31 -17.85 13.27 3.02
N PRO A 32 -16.51 13.44 3.10
CA PRO A 32 -15.89 14.38 4.04
C PRO A 32 -16.36 15.83 3.86
N PHE A 33 -16.74 16.22 2.65
CA PHE A 33 -17.13 17.60 2.32
C PHE A 33 -18.64 17.84 2.42
N VAL A 34 -19.44 16.83 2.07
CA VAL A 34 -20.91 16.95 2.07
C VAL A 34 -21.49 16.66 3.45
N LYS A 35 -20.91 15.69 4.18
CA LYS A 35 -21.41 15.23 5.48
C LYS A 35 -20.29 15.12 6.52
N PRO A 36 -19.51 16.20 6.77
CA PRO A 36 -18.38 16.17 7.69
C PRO A 36 -18.77 15.72 9.09
N GLY A 37 -19.93 16.17 9.59
CA GLY A 37 -20.45 15.79 10.90
C GLY A 37 -20.73 14.28 11.04
N GLU A 38 -21.34 13.67 10.04
CA GLU A 38 -21.62 12.21 10.06
C GLU A 38 -20.32 11.40 9.97
N VAL A 39 -19.37 11.84 9.15
CA VAL A 39 -18.04 11.19 9.04
C VAL A 39 -17.30 11.31 10.36
N ARG A 40 -17.27 12.52 10.96
CA ARG A 40 -16.64 12.75 12.26
C ARG A 40 -17.30 11.89 13.34
N ALA A 41 -18.63 11.86 13.42
CA ALA A 41 -19.34 11.06 14.41
C ALA A 41 -19.01 9.56 14.28
N LYS A 42 -18.89 9.04 13.05
CA LYS A 42 -18.59 7.61 12.82
C LYS A 42 -17.14 7.21 13.12
N PHE A 43 -16.17 8.08 12.86
CA PHE A 43 -14.75 7.73 12.97
C PHE A 43 -14.06 8.30 14.21
N VAL A 44 -14.53 9.46 14.68
CA VAL A 44 -13.97 10.19 15.83
C VAL A 44 -14.94 10.20 17.01
N GLY A 45 -16.25 10.20 16.78
CA GLY A 45 -17.24 10.31 17.85
C GLY A 45 -17.18 11.65 18.57
N ASP A 46 -17.51 11.64 19.86
CA ASP A 46 -17.56 12.84 20.72
C ASP A 46 -16.20 13.21 21.35
N HIS A 47 -15.12 12.55 20.91
CA HIS A 47 -13.79 12.83 21.44
C HIS A 47 -13.34 14.26 21.08
N PRO A 48 -12.76 15.01 22.05
CA PRO A 48 -12.21 16.32 21.77
C PRO A 48 -11.04 16.17 20.78
N LEU A 49 -11.07 16.95 19.71
CA LEU A 49 -10.00 16.98 18.72
C LEU A 49 -9.11 18.19 19.00
N PRO A 50 -7.89 18.00 19.51
CA PRO A 50 -6.92 19.07 19.52
C PRO A 50 -6.44 19.30 18.04
N PRO A 51 -5.74 20.39 17.68
CA PRO A 51 -5.42 20.73 16.28
C PRO A 51 -4.39 19.80 15.59
N GLU A 52 -3.75 18.92 16.33
CA GLU A 52 -2.64 18.05 15.91
C GLU A 52 -3.00 16.85 15.00
N PRO A 53 -4.17 16.18 15.10
CA PRO A 53 -4.55 15.00 14.31
C PRO A 53 -4.49 15.23 12.79
N ALA A 54 -4.96 16.38 12.31
CA ALA A 54 -4.92 16.71 10.89
C ALA A 54 -3.48 16.86 10.37
N LEU A 55 -2.59 17.41 11.20
CA LEU A 55 -1.17 17.57 10.90
C LEU A 55 -0.43 16.23 10.96
N ALA A 56 -0.75 15.36 11.92
CA ALA A 56 -0.22 14.00 11.99
C ALA A 56 -0.60 13.18 10.75
N LEU A 57 -1.86 13.28 10.29
CA LEU A 57 -2.30 12.65 9.05
C LEU A 57 -1.56 13.19 7.82
N LEU A 58 -1.35 14.52 7.75
CA LEU A 58 -0.56 15.14 6.68
C LEU A 58 0.87 14.57 6.67
N LEU A 59 1.52 14.48 7.82
CA LEU A 59 2.87 13.92 7.94
C LEU A 59 2.95 12.47 7.45
N LEU A 60 1.97 11.62 7.80
CA LEU A 60 1.88 10.26 7.28
C LEU A 60 1.65 10.23 5.76
N ALA A 61 0.75 11.07 5.25
CA ALA A 61 0.45 11.16 3.82
C ALA A 61 1.70 11.60 3.04
N LEU A 62 2.44 12.60 3.55
CA LEU A 62 3.71 13.05 3.00
C LEU A 62 4.79 11.97 3.06
N ALA A 63 4.88 11.22 4.17
CA ALA A 63 5.81 10.11 4.32
C ALA A 63 5.56 9.03 3.25
N ILE A 64 4.31 8.60 3.08
CA ILE A 64 3.91 7.60 2.09
C ILE A 64 4.11 8.11 0.66
N ALA A 65 3.73 9.37 0.38
CA ALA A 65 3.93 9.99 -0.94
C ALA A 65 5.41 10.08 -1.31
N THR A 66 6.24 10.52 -0.37
CA THR A 66 7.70 10.60 -0.53
C THR A 66 8.29 9.22 -0.76
N PHE A 67 7.97 8.25 0.10
CA PHE A 67 8.43 6.86 -0.03
C PHE A 67 8.03 6.26 -1.38
N SER A 68 6.78 6.46 -1.81
CA SER A 68 6.27 5.98 -3.09
C SER A 68 7.04 6.55 -4.29
N LEU A 69 7.46 7.82 -4.22
CA LEU A 69 8.29 8.45 -5.27
C LEU A 69 9.72 7.88 -5.28
N LEU A 70 10.28 7.61 -4.09
CA LEU A 70 11.61 7.00 -3.93
C LEU A 70 11.71 5.56 -4.44
N ARG A 71 10.58 4.90 -4.75
CA ARG A 71 10.58 3.63 -5.51
C ARG A 71 10.92 3.80 -6.99
N ARG A 72 11.01 5.05 -7.47
CA ARG A 72 11.55 5.46 -8.78
C ARG A 72 10.89 4.79 -9.98
N HIS A 73 9.57 4.66 -9.95
CA HIS A 73 8.79 4.15 -11.08
C HIS A 73 8.80 5.07 -12.33
N HIS A 74 9.48 6.22 -12.28
CA HIS A 74 9.58 7.20 -13.37
C HIS A 74 10.83 7.01 -14.26
N VAL A 75 11.90 6.37 -13.77
CA VAL A 75 13.22 6.27 -14.47
C VAL A 75 13.18 5.37 -15.72
N TRP A 76 12.10 4.62 -15.91
CA TRP A 76 12.00 3.58 -16.93
C TRP A 76 11.56 4.17 -18.28
N VAL A 77 12.30 3.83 -19.34
CA VAL A 77 11.88 3.96 -20.74
C VAL A 77 12.03 2.57 -21.38
N ASN A 78 11.15 2.21 -22.31
CA ASN A 78 11.25 0.95 -23.05
C ASN A 78 12.67 0.85 -23.67
N PRO A 79 13.46 -0.22 -23.42
CA PRO A 79 14.79 -0.38 -23.99
C PRO A 79 14.79 -0.22 -25.50
N ALA A 80 13.76 -0.75 -26.18
CA ALA A 80 13.63 -0.59 -27.62
C ALA A 80 13.44 0.88 -28.04
N ARG A 81 12.69 1.66 -27.24
CA ARG A 81 12.63 3.11 -27.43
C ARG A 81 13.98 3.78 -27.15
N LEU A 82 14.69 3.36 -26.11
CA LEU A 82 16.02 3.90 -25.77
C LEU A 82 17.12 3.55 -26.79
N THR A 83 17.00 2.45 -27.54
CA THR A 83 18.04 1.99 -28.48
C THR A 83 17.71 2.20 -29.95
N TRP A 84 16.44 2.18 -30.36
CA TRP A 84 16.06 2.17 -31.78
C TRP A 84 15.20 3.35 -32.23
N ASP A 85 14.53 4.05 -31.29
CA ASP A 85 13.39 4.93 -31.59
C ASP A 85 13.61 6.38 -31.09
N TYR A 86 14.79 6.69 -30.54
CA TYR A 86 15.07 7.98 -29.91
C TYR A 86 16.02 8.83 -30.75
N ALA A 87 15.42 9.74 -31.54
CA ALA A 87 16.07 10.94 -32.06
C ALA A 87 15.92 12.16 -31.11
N GLY A 88 15.33 11.98 -29.91
CA GLY A 88 14.99 13.08 -28.97
C GLY A 88 15.70 13.05 -27.61
N ASP A 89 15.48 14.09 -26.79
CA ASP A 89 16.08 14.28 -25.45
C ASP A 89 15.45 13.35 -24.39
N ARG A 90 16.14 12.24 -24.10
CA ARG A 90 15.82 11.23 -23.06
C ARG A 90 15.51 11.85 -21.69
N ASP A 91 16.22 12.91 -21.31
CA ASP A 91 16.10 13.50 -19.98
C ASP A 91 14.78 14.23 -19.81
N ARG A 92 14.19 14.73 -20.91
CA ARG A 92 12.89 15.40 -20.89
C ARG A 92 11.76 14.44 -20.51
N GLU A 93 11.75 13.22 -21.04
CA GLU A 93 10.69 12.24 -20.77
C GLU A 93 10.76 11.69 -19.34
N VAL A 94 11.97 11.39 -18.85
CA VAL A 94 12.18 10.93 -17.47
C VAL A 94 11.78 12.02 -16.48
N ARG A 95 12.16 13.28 -16.74
CA ARG A 95 11.72 14.43 -15.93
C ARG A 95 10.22 14.60 -15.96
N ARG A 96 9.58 14.54 -17.13
CA ARG A 96 8.10 14.63 -17.25
C ARG A 96 7.41 13.58 -16.38
N ARG A 97 7.87 12.32 -16.43
CA ARG A 97 7.31 11.23 -15.60
C ARG A 97 7.53 11.43 -14.12
N LEU A 98 8.69 11.97 -13.74
CA LEU A 98 8.97 12.32 -12.34
C LEU A 98 7.99 13.38 -11.85
N HIS A 99 7.78 14.45 -12.64
CA HIS A 99 6.84 15.52 -12.30
C HIS A 99 5.40 15.02 -12.26
N LEU A 100 4.96 14.22 -13.23
CA LEU A 100 3.62 13.62 -13.21
C LEU A 100 3.43 12.69 -12.01
N GLY A 101 4.45 11.90 -11.66
CA GLY A 101 4.42 11.03 -10.49
C GLY A 101 4.43 11.81 -9.17
N LEU A 102 5.11 12.94 -9.12
CA LEU A 102 5.07 13.87 -7.98
C LEU A 102 3.67 14.48 -7.85
N LEU A 103 3.18 15.12 -8.92
CA LEU A 103 1.88 15.78 -8.96
C LEU A 103 0.76 14.83 -8.56
N SER A 104 0.72 13.60 -9.09
CA SER A 104 -0.35 12.66 -8.77
C SER A 104 -0.35 12.23 -7.30
N ARG A 105 0.83 11.99 -6.70
CA ARG A 105 0.95 11.61 -5.28
C ARG A 105 0.61 12.77 -4.36
N PHE A 106 1.13 13.96 -4.66
CA PHE A 106 0.89 15.14 -3.83
C PHE A 106 -0.52 15.71 -4.02
N ALA A 107 -1.19 15.46 -5.15
CA ALA A 107 -2.62 15.71 -5.30
C ALA A 107 -3.45 14.87 -4.34
N VAL A 108 -3.10 13.58 -4.15
CA VAL A 108 -3.74 12.71 -3.15
C VAL A 108 -3.47 13.24 -1.73
N VAL A 109 -2.24 13.68 -1.44
CA VAL A 109 -1.93 14.32 -0.15
C VAL A 109 -2.76 15.59 0.05
N GLY A 110 -2.88 16.44 -0.96
CA GLY A 110 -3.69 17.66 -0.91
C GLY A 110 -5.16 17.34 -0.65
N TYR A 111 -5.73 16.34 -1.34
CA TYR A 111 -7.07 15.86 -1.07
C TYR A 111 -7.23 15.38 0.38
N LEU A 112 -6.32 14.55 0.88
CA LEU A 112 -6.37 14.04 2.26
C LEU A 112 -6.25 15.16 3.29
N PHE A 113 -5.42 16.17 3.01
CA PHE A 113 -5.25 17.36 3.86
C PHE A 113 -6.52 18.21 3.92
N VAL A 114 -7.17 18.45 2.78
CA VAL A 114 -8.43 19.22 2.76
C VAL A 114 -9.54 18.42 3.43
N ALA A 115 -9.65 17.13 3.12
CA ALA A 115 -10.64 16.25 3.75
C ALA A 115 -10.44 16.16 5.27
N SER A 116 -9.20 16.04 5.74
CA SER A 116 -8.89 16.01 7.17
C SER A 116 -9.08 17.37 7.83
N GLY A 117 -8.75 18.47 7.16
CA GLY A 117 -9.02 19.83 7.65
C GLY A 117 -10.52 20.08 7.89
N VAL A 118 -11.36 19.56 6.99
CA VAL A 118 -12.82 19.66 7.09
C VAL A 118 -13.40 18.75 8.18
N VAL A 119 -12.88 17.53 8.34
CA VAL A 119 -13.42 16.56 9.31
C VAL A 119 -12.83 16.74 10.72
N LEU A 120 -11.53 16.99 10.81
CA LEU A 120 -10.76 17.02 12.05
C LEU A 120 -10.41 18.44 12.52
N GLY A 121 -10.54 19.45 11.65
CA GLY A 121 -10.12 20.82 11.91
C GLY A 121 -8.82 21.18 11.19
N TRP A 122 -8.68 22.46 10.83
CA TRP A 122 -7.53 22.96 10.07
C TRP A 122 -6.29 23.13 10.96
N PRO A 123 -5.14 22.56 10.57
CA PRO A 123 -3.88 22.80 11.26
C PRO A 123 -3.24 24.14 10.82
N ASP A 124 -2.07 24.46 11.39
CA ASP A 124 -1.23 25.59 10.98
C ASP A 124 -0.91 25.51 9.46
N LEU A 125 -1.52 26.39 8.68
CA LEU A 125 -1.42 26.41 7.21
C LEU A 125 0.01 26.75 6.73
N PRO A 126 0.69 27.81 7.24
CA PRO A 126 2.11 28.05 6.95
C PRO A 126 3.00 26.82 7.14
N LEU A 127 2.89 26.15 8.29
CA LEU A 127 3.71 24.97 8.59
C LEU A 127 3.37 23.79 7.67
N SER A 128 2.09 23.55 7.42
CA SER A 128 1.61 22.49 6.52
C SER A 128 2.12 22.68 5.09
N GLY A 129 2.10 23.92 4.60
CA GLY A 129 2.67 24.30 3.31
C GLY A 129 4.19 24.07 3.26
N ALA A 130 4.92 24.51 4.30
CA ALA A 130 6.36 24.33 4.40
C ALA A 130 6.77 22.84 4.42
N LEU A 131 6.07 22.01 5.20
CA LEU A 131 6.29 20.56 5.24
C LEU A 131 6.03 19.91 3.88
N THR A 132 4.95 20.31 3.20
CA THR A 132 4.60 19.76 1.88
C THR A 132 5.66 20.10 0.84
N VAL A 133 6.11 21.36 0.80
CA VAL A 133 7.15 21.82 -0.12
C VAL A 133 8.49 21.14 0.19
N ALA A 134 8.88 21.06 1.46
CA ALA A 134 10.12 20.42 1.88
C ALA A 134 10.14 18.92 1.56
N ALA A 135 9.03 18.21 1.83
CA ALA A 135 8.89 16.80 1.49
C ALA A 135 8.92 16.57 -0.03
N GLY A 136 8.22 17.40 -0.82
CA GLY A 136 8.24 17.35 -2.28
C GLY A 136 9.62 17.61 -2.86
N PHE A 137 10.31 18.64 -2.35
CA PHE A 137 11.69 18.95 -2.72
C PHE A 137 12.63 17.79 -2.40
N TYR A 138 12.59 17.28 -1.17
CA TYR A 138 13.36 16.10 -0.76
C TYR A 138 13.09 14.90 -1.68
N ALA A 139 11.81 14.61 -1.95
CA ALA A 139 11.39 13.49 -2.77
C ALA A 139 11.97 13.60 -4.19
N VAL A 140 11.83 14.74 -4.86
CA VAL A 140 12.37 14.95 -6.22
C VAL A 140 13.89 14.83 -6.24
N ARG A 141 14.57 15.44 -5.25
CA ARG A 141 16.03 15.45 -5.16
C ARG A 141 16.62 14.07 -4.91
N TRP A 142 15.97 13.22 -4.13
CA TRP A 142 16.44 11.86 -3.85
C TRP A 142 15.91 10.80 -4.82
N ALA A 143 14.77 11.03 -5.44
CA ALA A 143 14.22 10.15 -6.48
C ALA A 143 15.07 10.18 -7.77
N SER A 144 15.84 11.25 -7.99
CA SER A 144 16.75 11.39 -9.14
C SER A 144 18.15 10.81 -8.92
N ARG A 145 18.46 10.23 -7.76
CA ARG A 145 19.80 9.69 -7.39
C ARG A 145 19.90 8.17 -7.53
N SER A 146 21.05 7.55 -7.20
CA SER A 146 21.20 6.09 -7.00
C SER A 146 20.49 5.60 -5.72
N SER A 147 20.09 4.33 -5.65
CA SER A 147 19.24 3.84 -4.55
C SER A 147 20.07 3.55 -3.31
N VAL A 148 19.97 4.39 -2.29
CA VAL A 148 20.67 4.20 -1.01
C VAL A 148 19.64 4.14 0.12
N TRP A 149 19.86 3.26 1.09
CA TRP A 149 18.99 3.12 2.27
C TRP A 149 18.78 4.44 3.02
N VAL A 150 19.79 5.31 3.02
CA VAL A 150 19.74 6.66 3.60
C VAL A 150 18.58 7.51 3.03
N ALA A 151 18.17 7.28 1.78
CA ALA A 151 17.04 8.00 1.18
C ALA A 151 15.71 7.75 1.92
N LEU A 152 15.60 6.65 2.66
CA LEU A 152 14.41 6.33 3.45
C LEU A 152 14.30 7.16 4.73
N ALA A 153 15.37 7.83 5.18
CA ALA A 153 15.36 8.64 6.39
C ALA A 153 14.27 9.72 6.35
N GLY A 154 14.07 10.39 5.22
CA GLY A 154 13.01 11.42 5.07
C GLY A 154 11.60 10.90 5.35
N PRO A 155 11.09 9.86 4.64
CA PRO A 155 9.80 9.25 4.95
C PRO A 155 9.66 8.78 6.39
N PHE A 156 10.68 8.14 6.96
CA PHE A 156 10.63 7.66 8.34
C PHE A 156 10.64 8.80 9.36
N LEU A 157 11.38 9.89 9.10
CA LEU A 157 11.37 11.09 9.93
C LEU A 157 9.99 11.74 9.94
N LEU A 158 9.35 11.88 8.76
CA LEU A 158 7.99 12.38 8.64
C LEU A 158 6.98 11.50 9.39
N ALA A 159 7.05 10.18 9.20
CA ALA A 159 6.14 9.26 9.89
C ALA A 159 6.36 9.25 11.41
N LEU A 160 7.60 9.27 11.87
CA LEU A 160 7.94 9.35 13.30
C LEU A 160 7.47 10.67 13.91
N ALA A 161 7.66 11.79 13.23
CA ALA A 161 7.14 13.08 13.68
C ALA A 161 5.60 13.04 13.81
N GLY A 162 4.90 12.37 12.88
CA GLY A 162 3.47 12.11 12.97
C GLY A 162 3.08 11.29 14.20
N VAL A 163 3.83 10.23 14.52
CA VAL A 163 3.64 9.41 15.73
C VAL A 163 3.83 10.23 17.00
N LEU A 164 4.93 10.97 17.10
CA LEU A 164 5.24 11.77 18.29
C LEU A 164 4.23 12.90 18.49
N LEU A 165 3.72 13.49 17.40
CA LEU A 165 2.68 14.50 17.45
C LEU A 165 1.33 13.89 17.88
N ALA A 166 0.92 12.76 17.31
CA ALA A 166 -0.33 12.09 17.68
C ALA A 166 -0.30 11.59 19.15
N GLY A 167 0.85 11.10 19.61
CA GLY A 167 1.06 10.67 20.99
C GLY A 167 1.32 11.82 21.98
N GLN A 168 1.18 13.09 21.56
CA GLN A 168 1.41 14.29 22.38
C GLN A 168 2.83 14.42 22.96
N ALA A 169 3.80 13.62 22.48
CA ALA A 169 5.20 13.70 22.88
C ALA A 169 5.92 14.88 22.22
N LEU A 170 5.42 15.35 21.07
CA LEU A 170 5.90 16.54 20.38
C LEU A 170 4.91 17.68 20.57
N THR A 171 5.11 18.51 21.59
CA THR A 171 4.29 19.71 21.81
C THR A 171 4.99 20.93 21.19
N GLY A 172 4.29 21.60 20.27
CA GLY A 172 4.77 22.85 19.66
C GLY A 172 5.23 22.73 18.20
N THR A 173 4.98 23.81 17.44
CA THR A 173 5.29 23.91 16.01
C THR A 173 6.79 24.00 15.71
N THR A 174 7.60 24.41 16.70
CA THR A 174 9.06 24.59 16.56
C THR A 174 9.78 23.31 16.14
N ALA A 175 9.43 22.17 16.72
CA ALA A 175 10.07 20.90 16.37
C ALA A 175 9.74 20.46 14.93
N LEU A 176 8.56 20.80 14.41
CA LEU A 176 8.18 20.52 13.04
C LEU A 176 8.89 21.44 12.04
N TRP A 177 9.20 22.68 12.42
CA TRP A 177 10.10 23.53 11.64
C TRP A 177 11.53 22.96 11.55
N VAL A 178 12.00 22.25 12.58
CA VAL A 178 13.26 21.50 12.50
C VAL A 178 13.15 20.37 11.47
N VAL A 179 12.04 19.64 11.43
CA VAL A 179 11.80 18.60 10.40
C VAL A 179 11.84 19.21 8.99
N VAL A 180 11.19 20.36 8.77
CA VAL A 180 11.27 21.13 7.51
C VAL A 180 12.73 21.42 7.17
N GLY A 181 13.49 21.99 8.11
CA GLY A 181 14.91 22.31 7.91
C GLY A 181 15.75 21.10 7.53
N VAL A 182 15.58 19.98 8.23
CA VAL A 182 16.30 18.72 7.96
C VAL A 182 16.00 18.21 6.55
N LEU A 183 14.73 18.21 6.13
CA LEU A 183 14.35 17.75 4.78
C LEU A 183 14.93 18.64 3.69
N VAL A 184 14.91 19.97 3.88
CA VAL A 184 15.49 20.93 2.94
C VAL A 184 17.01 20.73 2.84
N VAL A 185 17.72 20.69 3.97
CA VAL A 185 19.17 20.46 4.01
C VAL A 185 19.52 19.13 3.35
N ALA A 186 18.81 18.05 3.68
CA ALA A 186 19.03 16.74 3.08
C ALA A 186 18.76 16.71 1.56
N GLY A 187 17.83 17.51 1.06
CA GLY A 187 17.58 17.69 -0.37
C GLY A 187 18.67 18.49 -1.09
N LEU A 188 19.35 19.41 -0.39
CA LEU A 188 20.45 20.22 -0.92
C LEU A 188 21.76 19.44 -1.03
N VAL A 189 22.00 18.43 -0.18
CA VAL A 189 23.25 17.64 -0.18
C VAL A 189 23.62 17.18 -1.60
N PRO A 190 24.77 17.61 -2.16
CA PRO A 190 25.19 17.22 -3.49
C PRO A 190 25.66 15.77 -3.51
N ARG A 191 25.05 14.93 -4.35
CA ARG A 191 25.53 13.57 -4.66
C ARG A 191 25.36 13.29 -6.15
N ARG A 192 26.45 12.89 -6.81
CA ARG A 192 26.55 12.64 -8.26
C ARG A 192 26.61 11.15 -8.61
N GLU A 193 25.91 10.30 -7.87
CA GLU A 193 25.84 8.89 -8.28
C GLU A 193 24.72 8.71 -9.29
N ALA A 194 25.10 8.51 -10.56
CA ALA A 194 24.20 8.17 -11.64
C ALA A 194 23.56 6.78 -11.41
N VAL A 195 22.36 6.60 -11.96
CA VAL A 195 21.64 5.31 -11.94
C VAL A 195 22.46 4.26 -12.69
N ARG A 196 22.73 3.11 -12.06
CA ARG A 196 23.55 2.04 -12.65
C ARG A 196 22.74 1.21 -13.66
N ARG A 197 23.41 0.64 -14.68
CA ARG A 197 22.78 -0.22 -15.71
C ARG A 197 21.97 -1.37 -15.10
N GLU A 198 22.49 -2.02 -14.07
CA GLU A 198 21.80 -3.13 -13.38
C GLU A 198 20.48 -2.72 -12.72
N GLU A 199 20.38 -1.47 -12.24
CA GLU A 199 19.13 -0.94 -11.71
C GLU A 199 18.11 -0.76 -12.86
N LEU A 200 18.56 -0.18 -13.99
CA LEU A 200 17.75 0.02 -15.19
C LEU A 200 17.24 -1.29 -15.83
N VAL A 201 18.04 -2.36 -15.82
CA VAL A 201 17.61 -3.66 -16.35
C VAL A 201 16.60 -4.33 -15.40
N ARG A 202 16.90 -4.36 -14.09
CA ARG A 202 16.03 -5.04 -13.11
C ARG A 202 14.64 -4.46 -13.05
N GLY A 203 14.49 -3.14 -12.99
CA GLY A 203 13.15 -2.57 -12.92
C GLY A 203 12.43 -2.49 -14.26
N TRP A 204 13.13 -2.62 -15.40
CA TRP A 204 12.45 -2.86 -16.68
C TRP A 204 11.74 -4.22 -16.64
N HIS A 205 12.45 -5.29 -16.27
CA HIS A 205 11.87 -6.63 -16.13
C HIS A 205 10.69 -6.62 -15.14
N ALA A 206 10.88 -6.01 -13.96
CA ALA A 206 9.80 -5.89 -12.98
C ALA A 206 8.58 -5.11 -13.52
N ARG A 207 8.77 -4.09 -14.35
CA ARG A 207 7.67 -3.31 -14.94
C ARG A 207 6.94 -4.08 -16.04
N VAL A 208 7.67 -4.76 -16.93
CA VAL A 208 7.04 -5.56 -18.00
C VAL A 208 6.13 -6.61 -17.38
N LEU A 209 6.63 -7.33 -16.38
CA LEU A 209 5.82 -8.27 -15.60
C LEU A 209 4.59 -7.58 -15.02
N ARG A 210 4.76 -6.47 -14.30
CA ARG A 210 3.62 -5.75 -13.71
C ARG A 210 2.63 -5.18 -14.72
N SER A 211 3.07 -4.69 -15.87
CA SER A 211 2.18 -4.13 -16.90
C SER A 211 1.39 -5.21 -17.60
N VAL A 212 2.04 -6.34 -17.91
CA VAL A 212 1.38 -7.51 -18.47
C VAL A 212 0.37 -8.04 -17.45
N SER A 213 0.81 -8.24 -16.22
CA SER A 213 -0.06 -8.72 -15.15
C SER A 213 -1.21 -7.78 -14.81
N ALA A 214 -0.99 -6.46 -14.79
CA ALA A 214 -2.07 -5.50 -14.61
C ALA A 214 -3.09 -5.55 -15.77
N ALA A 215 -2.63 -5.72 -17.01
CA ALA A 215 -3.51 -5.90 -18.16
C ALA A 215 -4.33 -7.20 -18.07
N PHE A 216 -3.79 -8.24 -17.42
CA PHE A 216 -4.47 -9.52 -17.17
C PHE A 216 -5.06 -9.62 -15.75
N GLY A 217 -5.26 -8.49 -15.04
CA GLY A 217 -5.89 -8.48 -13.71
C GLY A 217 -5.15 -9.23 -12.60
N ASP A 218 -3.92 -9.69 -12.84
CA ASP A 218 -3.14 -10.46 -11.87
C ASP A 218 -2.42 -9.54 -10.87
N ALA A 219 -3.14 -9.18 -9.81
CA ALA A 219 -2.60 -8.42 -8.69
C ALA A 219 -1.41 -9.10 -7.99
N LEU A 220 -1.23 -10.43 -8.09
CA LEU A 220 -0.13 -11.13 -7.40
C LEU A 220 1.22 -10.89 -8.08
N ALA A 221 1.25 -10.61 -9.37
CA ALA A 221 2.47 -10.23 -10.04
C ALA A 221 2.87 -8.76 -9.81
N LEU A 222 2.07 -7.99 -9.06
CA LEU A 222 2.48 -6.69 -8.51
C LEU A 222 3.39 -6.82 -7.27
N LEU A 223 3.52 -8.03 -6.72
CA LEU A 223 4.35 -8.28 -5.55
C LEU A 223 5.84 -7.97 -5.82
N PRO A 224 6.63 -7.68 -4.77
CA PRO A 224 8.04 -7.41 -4.93
C PRO A 224 8.79 -8.60 -5.53
N THR A 225 9.67 -8.32 -6.48
CA THR A 225 10.58 -9.33 -7.06
C THR A 225 11.53 -9.86 -5.99
N ALA A 226 11.71 -11.17 -5.95
CA ALA A 226 12.69 -11.82 -5.08
C ALA A 226 14.13 -11.35 -5.36
N ARG A 227 14.95 -11.26 -4.31
CA ARG A 227 16.40 -11.07 -4.40
C ARG A 227 17.13 -12.33 -3.95
N PRO A 228 18.35 -12.59 -4.43
CA PRO A 228 19.15 -13.72 -3.96
C PRO A 228 19.33 -13.68 -2.45
N VAL A 229 19.18 -14.83 -1.80
CA VAL A 229 19.40 -15.03 -0.37
C VAL A 229 20.48 -16.09 -0.21
N PRO A 230 21.54 -15.85 0.58
CA PRO A 230 22.59 -16.83 0.83
C PRO A 230 22.11 -17.88 1.85
N MET A 231 21.04 -18.62 1.53
CA MET A 231 20.44 -19.61 2.39
C MET A 231 20.30 -20.94 1.64
N ARG A 232 20.81 -22.02 2.23
CA ARG A 232 20.57 -23.36 1.71
C ARG A 232 19.13 -23.77 2.00
N LEU A 233 18.37 -24.03 0.95
CA LEU A 233 16.99 -24.49 1.03
C LEU A 233 16.99 -25.95 1.51
N ARG A 234 16.61 -26.19 2.77
CA ARG A 234 16.41 -27.54 3.32
C ARG A 234 15.03 -27.60 3.98
N GLY A 235 14.12 -28.34 3.38
CA GLY A 235 12.74 -28.48 3.84
C GLY A 235 11.87 -27.23 3.61
N VAL A 236 10.57 -27.42 3.84
CA VAL A 236 9.52 -26.41 3.62
C VAL A 236 9.71 -25.14 4.47
N PRO A 237 10.06 -25.20 5.77
CA PRO A 237 10.17 -23.99 6.59
C PRO A 237 11.27 -23.05 6.10
N ARG A 238 12.45 -23.59 5.75
CA ARG A 238 13.55 -22.78 5.21
C ARG A 238 13.23 -22.22 3.85
N PHE A 239 12.47 -22.94 3.04
CA PHE A 239 11.98 -22.43 1.77
C PHE A 239 11.08 -21.19 1.97
N VAL A 240 10.08 -21.28 2.86
CA VAL A 240 9.17 -20.16 3.16
C VAL A 240 9.96 -18.96 3.71
N VAL A 241 10.85 -19.19 4.68
CA VAL A 241 11.69 -18.14 5.27
C VAL A 241 12.60 -17.50 4.21
N ALA A 242 13.21 -18.29 3.32
CA ALA A 242 14.00 -17.75 2.22
C ALA A 242 13.15 -16.90 1.26
N GLY A 243 11.90 -17.30 0.98
CA GLY A 243 10.95 -16.53 0.18
C GLY A 243 10.62 -15.15 0.78
N ILE A 244 10.46 -15.09 2.10
CA ILE A 244 10.25 -13.84 2.85
C ILE A 244 11.52 -12.99 2.84
N ALA A 245 12.68 -13.59 3.16
CA ALA A 245 13.98 -12.90 3.18
C ALA A 245 14.37 -12.34 1.80
N ALA A 246 14.02 -13.04 0.73
CA ALA A 246 14.24 -12.60 -0.64
C ALA A 246 13.46 -11.31 -0.95
N ARG A 247 12.35 -11.06 -0.25
CA ARG A 247 11.47 -9.89 -0.42
C ARG A 247 11.67 -8.82 0.64
N ARG A 248 12.84 -8.80 1.30
CA ARG A 248 13.26 -7.75 2.24
C ARG A 248 13.13 -6.31 1.72
N ALA A 249 13.05 -6.11 0.41
CA ALA A 249 12.76 -4.81 -0.19
C ALA A 249 11.36 -4.25 0.18
N ALA A 250 10.47 -5.07 0.74
CA ALA A 250 9.18 -4.66 1.27
C ALA A 250 9.24 -4.17 2.74
N LEU A 251 10.31 -4.46 3.48
CA LEU A 251 10.44 -4.08 4.89
C LEU A 251 10.27 -2.58 5.17
N PRO A 252 10.75 -1.65 4.32
CA PRO A 252 10.48 -0.23 4.51
C PRO A 252 8.99 0.12 4.56
N LEU A 253 8.16 -0.54 3.72
CA LEU A 253 6.71 -0.35 3.77
C LEU A 253 6.16 -0.88 5.10
N ALA A 254 6.63 -2.05 5.54
CA ALA A 254 6.21 -2.60 6.82
C ALA A 254 6.54 -1.67 7.99
N GLY A 255 7.74 -1.08 7.98
CA GLY A 255 8.15 -0.08 8.98
C GLY A 255 7.31 1.20 8.92
N LEU A 256 6.96 1.70 7.73
CA LEU A 256 6.05 2.84 7.63
C LEU A 256 4.65 2.52 8.15
N LEU A 257 4.15 1.30 7.92
CA LEU A 257 2.88 0.85 8.48
C LEU A 257 2.93 0.67 10.00
N VAL A 258 4.08 0.27 10.57
CA VAL A 258 4.28 0.25 12.03
C VAL A 258 4.01 1.63 12.64
N LEU A 259 4.45 2.70 11.97
CA LEU A 259 4.30 4.08 12.43
C LEU A 259 2.92 4.66 12.09
N ALA A 260 2.39 4.34 10.91
CA ALA A 260 1.13 4.92 10.45
C ALA A 260 -0.08 4.42 11.23
N ILE A 261 -0.10 3.14 11.62
CA ILE A 261 -1.28 2.52 12.21
C ILE A 261 -1.62 3.03 13.61
N PRO A 262 -0.66 3.17 14.55
CA PRO A 262 -0.92 3.78 15.84
C PRO A 262 -1.48 5.20 15.70
N VAL A 263 -0.91 6.01 14.81
CA VAL A 263 -1.40 7.36 14.51
C VAL A 263 -2.84 7.33 13.99
N LEU A 264 -3.16 6.45 13.03
CA LEU A 264 -4.53 6.33 12.52
C LEU A 264 -5.51 5.90 13.61
N HIS A 265 -5.10 5.02 14.52
CA HIS A 265 -5.93 4.65 15.67
C HIS A 265 -6.17 5.82 16.62
N THR A 266 -5.14 6.63 16.91
CA THR A 266 -5.29 7.83 17.74
C THR A 266 -6.21 8.88 17.09
N ILE A 267 -6.12 9.04 15.77
CA ILE A 267 -6.96 9.99 15.01
C ILE A 267 -8.41 9.48 14.92
N PHE A 268 -8.60 8.17 14.77
CA PHE A 268 -9.90 7.53 14.59
C PHE A 268 -10.18 6.52 15.72
N PRO A 269 -10.39 7.01 16.96
CA PRO A 269 -10.49 6.16 18.15
C PRO A 269 -11.73 5.27 18.18
N VAL A 270 -12.80 5.64 17.44
CA VAL A 270 -14.04 4.85 17.36
C VAL A 270 -13.83 3.56 16.58
N VAL A 271 -12.84 3.52 15.67
CA VAL A 271 -12.54 2.32 14.89
C VAL A 271 -11.81 1.32 15.79
N ASP A 272 -12.42 0.14 15.96
CA ASP A 272 -11.86 -0.91 16.79
C ASP A 272 -10.41 -1.25 16.37
N PRO A 273 -9.45 -1.32 17.32
CA PRO A 273 -8.06 -1.69 17.07
C PRO A 273 -7.86 -2.98 16.26
N VAL A 274 -8.81 -3.92 16.31
CA VAL A 274 -8.79 -5.15 15.52
C VAL A 274 -8.74 -4.87 14.02
N TRP A 275 -9.43 -3.84 13.53
CA TRP A 275 -9.39 -3.45 12.11
C TRP A 275 -8.01 -2.97 11.69
N TRP A 276 -7.42 -2.11 12.52
CA TRP A 276 -6.10 -1.55 12.28
C TRP A 276 -5.01 -2.62 12.30
N THR A 277 -5.04 -3.50 13.30
CA THR A 277 -4.08 -4.61 13.44
C THR A 277 -4.21 -5.61 12.29
N ALA A 278 -5.43 -6.07 11.98
CA ALA A 278 -5.67 -7.06 10.94
C ALA A 278 -5.31 -6.52 9.55
N ALA A 279 -5.79 -5.32 9.20
CA ALA A 279 -5.48 -4.69 7.91
C ALA A 279 -3.98 -4.38 7.77
N GLY A 280 -3.36 -3.84 8.81
CA GLY A 280 -1.93 -3.56 8.84
C GLY A 280 -1.09 -4.80 8.63
N ALA A 281 -1.31 -5.83 9.44
CA ALA A 281 -0.60 -7.09 9.32
C ALA A 281 -0.82 -7.70 7.92
N TYR A 282 -2.05 -7.69 7.40
CA TYR A 282 -2.33 -8.18 6.05
C TYR A 282 -1.47 -7.48 4.98
N PHE A 283 -1.44 -6.14 4.97
CA PHE A 283 -0.64 -5.37 4.01
C PHE A 283 0.86 -5.57 4.15
N VAL A 284 1.35 -5.91 5.35
CA VAL A 284 2.75 -6.25 5.60
C VAL A 284 3.08 -7.64 5.05
N LEU A 285 2.19 -8.62 5.28
CA LEU A 285 2.46 -10.02 4.96
C LEU A 285 2.32 -10.35 3.46
N VAL A 286 1.35 -9.74 2.77
CA VAL A 286 1.09 -10.02 1.34
C VAL A 286 2.34 -9.87 0.46
N PRO A 287 3.11 -8.76 0.55
CA PRO A 287 4.39 -8.63 -0.16
C PRO A 287 5.43 -9.69 0.19
N LEU A 288 5.43 -10.22 1.41
CA LEU A 288 6.45 -11.15 1.89
C LEU A 288 6.19 -12.59 1.44
N ILE A 289 4.93 -12.96 1.22
CA ILE A 289 4.54 -14.32 0.84
C ILE A 289 4.48 -14.55 -0.68
N GLY A 290 4.97 -13.61 -1.50
CA GLY A 290 4.97 -13.74 -2.96
C GLY A 290 5.68 -14.99 -3.50
N GLY A 291 6.59 -15.61 -2.73
CA GLY A 291 7.24 -16.86 -3.15
C GLY A 291 6.29 -18.05 -3.18
N LEU A 292 5.24 -18.02 -2.35
CA LEU A 292 4.18 -19.03 -2.39
C LEU A 292 3.35 -18.89 -3.66
N ALA A 293 3.00 -17.65 -4.05
CA ALA A 293 2.29 -17.38 -5.31
C ALA A 293 3.05 -17.92 -6.53
N GLU A 294 4.37 -17.72 -6.58
CA GLU A 294 5.22 -18.19 -7.69
C GLU A 294 5.20 -19.73 -7.82
N ILE A 295 5.21 -20.46 -6.70
CA ILE A 295 5.12 -21.94 -6.72
C ILE A 295 3.72 -22.42 -7.12
N THR A 296 2.67 -21.81 -6.55
CA THR A 296 1.30 -22.28 -6.80
C THR A 296 0.85 -22.00 -8.23
N THR A 297 1.45 -21.01 -8.89
CA THR A 297 1.17 -20.69 -10.29
C THR A 297 2.08 -21.44 -11.27
N GLY A 298 3.34 -21.72 -10.89
CA GLY A 298 4.31 -22.38 -11.76
C GLY A 298 4.44 -23.89 -11.50
N SER A 299 3.78 -24.71 -12.32
CA SER A 299 3.87 -26.19 -12.25
C SER A 299 5.31 -26.71 -12.36
N GLY A 300 6.17 -26.02 -13.10
CA GLY A 300 7.60 -26.33 -13.22
C GLY A 300 8.36 -26.11 -11.91
N LEU A 301 8.11 -25.00 -11.19
CA LEU A 301 8.75 -24.68 -9.91
C LEU A 301 8.28 -25.62 -8.79
N ARG A 302 7.00 -26.02 -8.82
CA ARG A 302 6.41 -26.94 -7.85
C ARG A 302 7.12 -28.29 -7.79
N ARG A 303 7.62 -28.79 -8.94
CA ARG A 303 8.33 -30.08 -9.05
C ARG A 303 9.65 -30.13 -8.26
N TRP A 304 10.24 -28.97 -7.97
CA TRP A 304 11.50 -28.87 -7.23
C TRP A 304 11.31 -28.91 -5.70
N LEU A 305 10.07 -28.90 -5.22
CA LEU A 305 9.75 -28.95 -3.80
C LEU A 305 8.96 -30.23 -3.48
N PRO A 306 9.59 -31.28 -2.93
CA PRO A 306 8.93 -32.53 -2.57
C PRO A 306 8.18 -32.38 -1.23
N ALA A 307 7.10 -31.61 -1.25
CA ALA A 307 6.24 -31.36 -0.08
C ALA A 307 4.78 -31.32 -0.51
N ASP A 308 3.85 -31.53 0.42
CA ASP A 308 2.41 -31.42 0.15
C ASP A 308 1.95 -29.96 0.16
N ASP A 309 0.89 -29.65 -0.62
CA ASP A 309 0.32 -28.29 -0.66
C ASP A 309 -0.20 -27.84 0.71
N ARG A 310 -0.72 -28.79 1.51
CA ARG A 310 -1.18 -28.54 2.88
C ARG A 310 -0.02 -28.17 3.78
N GLU A 311 1.05 -28.96 3.75
CA GLU A 311 2.28 -28.71 4.51
C GLU A 311 2.86 -27.33 4.19
N LEU A 312 2.95 -26.98 2.90
CA LEU A 312 3.42 -25.68 2.44
C LEU A 312 2.54 -24.53 2.95
N LYS A 313 1.22 -24.67 2.88
CA LYS A 313 0.27 -23.64 3.36
C LYS A 313 0.32 -23.45 4.86
N TYR A 314 0.30 -24.53 5.65
CA TYR A 314 0.34 -24.43 7.11
C TYR A 314 1.69 -23.88 7.60
N THR A 315 2.79 -24.29 6.96
CA THR A 315 4.11 -23.74 7.25
C THR A 315 4.18 -22.25 6.93
N ALA A 316 3.61 -21.83 5.80
CA ALA A 316 3.51 -20.41 5.44
C ALA A 316 2.70 -19.63 6.47
N ILE A 317 1.54 -20.14 6.89
CA ILE A 317 0.70 -19.51 7.93
C ILE A 317 1.50 -19.37 9.23
N ALA A 318 2.18 -20.43 9.68
CA ALA A 318 2.95 -20.41 10.92
C ALA A 318 4.10 -19.38 10.89
N VAL A 319 4.87 -19.34 9.79
CA VAL A 319 5.96 -18.37 9.64
C VAL A 319 5.42 -16.94 9.55
N LEU A 320 4.35 -16.70 8.78
CA LEU A 320 3.74 -15.38 8.68
C LEU A 320 3.09 -14.93 9.98
N LEU A 321 2.54 -15.85 10.77
CA LEU A 321 2.01 -15.53 12.10
C LEU A 321 3.12 -14.97 13.00
N VAL A 322 4.31 -15.57 12.99
CA VAL A 322 5.46 -15.03 13.74
C VAL A 322 5.81 -13.62 13.24
N VAL A 323 5.86 -13.41 11.93
CA VAL A 323 6.14 -12.07 11.35
C VAL A 323 5.07 -11.06 11.75
N ALA A 324 3.79 -11.44 11.73
CA ALA A 324 2.68 -10.60 12.13
C ALA A 324 2.73 -10.23 13.60
N LEU A 325 3.02 -11.20 14.48
CA LEU A 325 3.15 -10.95 15.92
C LEU A 325 4.32 -10.02 16.24
N VAL A 326 5.46 -10.17 15.55
CA VAL A 326 6.60 -9.23 15.67
C VAL A 326 6.20 -7.83 15.21
N TRP A 327 5.51 -7.72 14.08
CA TRP A 327 5.05 -6.44 13.55
C TRP A 327 4.01 -5.77 14.46
N ILE A 328 3.04 -6.53 14.98
CA ILE A 328 2.06 -6.07 15.96
C ILE A 328 2.76 -5.63 17.25
N GLY A 329 3.71 -6.41 17.75
CA GLY A 329 4.51 -6.03 18.92
C GLY A 329 5.18 -4.66 18.72
N ALA A 330 5.69 -4.39 17.52
CA ALA A 330 6.22 -3.07 17.18
C ALA A 330 5.12 -1.99 17.18
N THR A 331 3.91 -2.24 16.66
CA THR A 331 2.81 -1.26 16.74
C THR A 331 2.35 -0.95 18.16
N VAL A 332 2.39 -1.96 19.05
CA VAL A 332 2.07 -1.80 20.48
C VAL A 332 3.08 -0.89 21.16
N LEU A 333 4.38 -1.01 20.83
CA LEU A 333 5.41 -0.10 21.34
C LEU A 333 5.17 1.37 20.95
N PHE A 334 4.45 1.62 19.85
CA PHE A 334 4.06 2.95 19.40
C PHE A 334 2.65 3.38 19.85
N GLY A 335 2.06 2.66 20.81
CA GLY A 335 0.83 3.08 21.48
C GLY A 335 -0.46 2.42 20.99
N LEU A 336 -0.39 1.40 20.12
CA LEU A 336 -1.59 0.65 19.76
C LEU A 336 -2.04 -0.26 20.93
N PRO A 337 -3.30 -0.18 21.40
CA PRO A 337 -3.74 -0.93 22.57
C PRO A 337 -3.79 -2.43 22.29
N VAL A 338 -3.33 -3.23 23.25
CA VAL A 338 -3.40 -4.69 23.19
C VAL A 338 -4.80 -5.14 23.59
N ARG A 339 -5.50 -5.84 22.68
CA ARG A 339 -6.78 -6.51 22.95
C ARG A 339 -6.60 -8.03 22.99
N PRO A 340 -7.47 -8.79 23.68
CA PRO A 340 -7.48 -10.25 23.60
C PRO A 340 -7.66 -10.79 22.16
N ALA A 341 -8.32 -10.02 21.29
CA ALA A 341 -8.49 -10.32 19.87
C ALA A 341 -7.20 -10.21 19.04
N THR A 342 -6.17 -9.53 19.53
CA THR A 342 -4.93 -9.21 18.78
C THR A 342 -4.21 -10.44 18.20
N PRO A 343 -3.95 -11.53 18.95
CA PRO A 343 -3.34 -12.74 18.38
C PRO A 343 -4.23 -13.39 17.30
N LEU A 344 -5.55 -13.33 17.45
CA LEU A 344 -6.49 -13.84 16.45
C LEU A 344 -6.50 -12.97 15.19
N ALA A 345 -6.37 -11.65 15.32
CA ALA A 345 -6.19 -10.73 14.19
C ALA A 345 -4.90 -11.02 13.42
N ALA A 346 -3.81 -11.38 14.11
CA ALA A 346 -2.55 -11.80 13.48
C ALA A 346 -2.72 -13.10 12.68
N LEU A 347 -3.40 -14.09 13.27
CA LEU A 347 -3.71 -15.36 12.60
C LEU A 347 -4.63 -15.14 11.39
N LEU A 348 -5.66 -14.31 11.55
CA LEU A 348 -6.59 -13.94 10.49
C LEU A 348 -5.85 -13.27 9.32
N ALA A 349 -4.94 -12.34 9.60
CA ALA A 349 -4.13 -11.67 8.59
C ALA A 349 -3.21 -12.66 7.85
N ALA A 350 -2.55 -13.56 8.58
CA ALA A 350 -1.69 -14.60 8.00
C ALA A 350 -2.47 -15.56 7.10
N TRP A 351 -3.63 -16.04 7.58
CA TRP A 351 -4.52 -16.88 6.79
C TRP A 351 -5.02 -16.15 5.55
N SER A 352 -5.48 -14.91 5.70
CA SER A 352 -5.98 -14.08 4.60
C SER A 352 -4.90 -13.83 3.54
N ALA A 353 -3.65 -13.57 3.96
CA ALA A 353 -2.52 -13.41 3.06
C ALA A 353 -2.21 -14.71 2.28
N VAL A 354 -2.15 -15.86 2.96
CA VAL A 354 -1.96 -17.17 2.30
C VAL A 354 -3.10 -17.48 1.35
N ARG A 355 -4.36 -17.22 1.75
CA ARG A 355 -5.54 -17.39 0.90
C ARG A 355 -5.52 -16.46 -0.33
N THR A 356 -4.98 -15.25 -0.18
CA THR A 356 -4.78 -14.30 -1.30
C THR A 356 -3.82 -14.86 -2.34
N VAL A 357 -2.67 -15.38 -1.90
CA VAL A 357 -1.60 -15.81 -2.83
C VAL A 357 -1.78 -17.23 -3.37
N THR A 358 -2.58 -18.05 -2.72
CA THR A 358 -2.91 -19.43 -3.15
C THR A 358 -4.23 -19.52 -3.90
N ARG A 359 -4.78 -18.38 -4.33
CA ARG A 359 -5.98 -18.36 -5.16
C ARG A 359 -5.73 -19.08 -6.50
N PRO A 360 -6.76 -19.71 -7.09
CA PRO A 360 -6.68 -20.24 -8.45
C PRO A 360 -6.26 -19.16 -9.44
N GLN A 361 -5.65 -19.56 -10.55
CA GLN A 361 -5.40 -18.66 -11.68
C GLN A 361 -6.73 -18.06 -12.17
N ILE A 362 -6.68 -16.83 -12.68
CA ILE A 362 -7.87 -16.15 -13.17
C ILE A 362 -8.42 -16.94 -14.35
N ASP A 363 -9.58 -17.54 -14.15
CA ASP A 363 -10.29 -18.27 -15.18
C ASP A 363 -11.23 -17.29 -15.90
N TYR A 364 -10.92 -17.03 -17.17
CA TYR A 364 -11.72 -16.19 -18.06
C TYR A 364 -12.81 -16.99 -18.78
N THR A 365 -12.87 -18.31 -18.58
CA THR A 365 -13.92 -19.16 -19.12
C THR A 365 -15.22 -18.83 -18.39
N PRO A 366 -16.32 -18.47 -19.08
CA PRO A 366 -17.50 -17.89 -18.43
C PRO A 366 -18.40 -18.99 -17.82
N PRO A 367 -18.49 -19.17 -16.48
CA PRO A 367 -19.43 -20.14 -15.91
C PRO A 367 -20.74 -19.47 -15.51
N ALA A 368 -20.69 -18.18 -15.19
CA ALA A 368 -21.78 -17.28 -14.85
C ALA A 368 -21.22 -15.85 -14.81
N SER A 369 -22.04 -14.88 -15.17
CA SER A 369 -21.76 -13.46 -15.01
C SER A 369 -22.74 -12.90 -13.98
N VAL A 370 -22.25 -12.27 -12.91
CA VAL A 370 -23.11 -11.54 -11.99
C VAL A 370 -23.17 -10.12 -12.48
N ASP A 371 -24.39 -9.64 -12.62
CA ASP A 371 -24.69 -8.23 -12.77
C ASP A 371 -24.32 -7.52 -11.45
N ALA A 372 -23.14 -6.91 -11.42
CA ALA A 372 -22.65 -6.12 -10.30
C ALA A 372 -22.77 -4.63 -10.63
N GLY A 373 -24.01 -4.13 -10.72
CA GLY A 373 -24.28 -2.76 -11.16
C GLY A 373 -24.03 -2.59 -12.66
N GLY A 374 -24.55 -3.53 -13.45
CA GLY A 374 -24.56 -3.66 -14.90
C GLY A 374 -23.27 -4.20 -15.55
N VAL A 375 -22.16 -4.32 -14.79
CA VAL A 375 -20.99 -5.06 -15.28
C VAL A 375 -21.32 -6.54 -15.20
N TYR A 376 -21.32 -7.23 -16.35
CA TYR A 376 -21.15 -8.68 -16.37
C TYR A 376 -19.70 -9.01 -16.02
N LEU A 377 -19.38 -8.87 -14.74
CA LEU A 377 -18.15 -9.43 -14.20
C LEU A 377 -18.36 -10.94 -14.14
N PRO A 378 -17.44 -11.74 -14.71
CA PRO A 378 -17.45 -13.17 -14.44
C PRO A 378 -17.45 -13.29 -12.91
N VAL A 379 -18.42 -14.00 -12.34
CA VAL A 379 -18.51 -14.18 -10.88
C VAL A 379 -17.20 -14.74 -10.36
N GLY A 380 -16.56 -15.58 -11.18
CA GLY A 380 -15.21 -16.09 -10.96
C GLY A 380 -14.20 -15.00 -10.70
N LEU A 381 -14.19 -13.90 -11.45
CA LEU A 381 -13.19 -12.84 -11.34
C LEU A 381 -13.35 -12.03 -10.04
N LEU A 382 -14.58 -11.68 -9.66
CA LEU A 382 -14.87 -10.98 -8.41
C LEU A 382 -14.55 -11.84 -7.19
N THR A 383 -14.98 -13.10 -7.21
CA THR A 383 -14.69 -14.08 -6.14
C THR A 383 -13.21 -14.42 -6.06
N GLN A 384 -12.48 -14.43 -7.17
CA GLN A 384 -11.03 -14.68 -7.20
C GLN A 384 -10.22 -13.47 -6.73
N VAL A 385 -10.62 -12.24 -7.07
CA VAL A 385 -9.93 -11.01 -6.63
C VAL A 385 -10.12 -10.78 -5.14
N LEU A 386 -11.34 -10.99 -4.63
CA LEU A 386 -11.65 -10.82 -3.21
C LEU A 386 -11.22 -11.98 -2.33
N ARG A 387 -10.73 -13.09 -2.91
CA ARG A 387 -10.26 -14.24 -2.14
C ARG A 387 -9.05 -13.87 -1.28
N GLY A 388 -9.23 -13.91 0.04
CA GLY A 388 -8.28 -13.43 1.03
C GLY A 388 -8.79 -12.18 1.75
N PRO A 389 -8.90 -11.02 1.07
CA PRO A 389 -9.52 -9.82 1.65
C PRO A 389 -10.93 -10.05 2.20
N ASP A 390 -11.73 -10.92 1.56
CA ASP A 390 -13.05 -11.34 2.04
C ASP A 390 -12.99 -11.93 3.45
N LEU A 391 -12.06 -12.85 3.68
CA LEU A 391 -11.82 -13.46 4.99
C LEU A 391 -11.37 -12.42 6.01
N LEU A 392 -10.51 -11.50 5.60
CA LEU A 392 -10.03 -10.44 6.48
C LEU A 392 -11.18 -9.57 6.97
N VAL A 393 -12.03 -9.09 6.05
CA VAL A 393 -13.17 -8.22 6.39
C VAL A 393 -14.18 -8.95 7.26
N VAL A 394 -14.64 -10.14 6.83
CA VAL A 394 -15.64 -10.91 7.60
C VAL A 394 -15.07 -11.34 8.95
N GLY A 395 -13.82 -11.80 9.00
CA GLY A 395 -13.16 -12.20 10.23
C GLY A 395 -12.96 -11.02 11.18
N SER A 396 -12.60 -9.84 10.69
CA SER A 396 -12.47 -8.63 11.51
C SER A 396 -13.82 -8.19 12.08
N VAL A 397 -14.92 -8.27 11.32
CA VAL A 397 -16.28 -8.02 11.84
C VAL A 397 -16.62 -9.00 12.96
N VAL A 398 -16.40 -10.30 12.75
CA VAL A 398 -16.72 -11.34 13.74
C VAL A 398 -15.88 -11.17 15.00
N LEU A 399 -14.57 -10.92 14.87
CA LEU A 399 -13.68 -10.68 16.01
C LEU A 399 -14.08 -9.41 16.77
N ALA A 400 -14.35 -8.31 16.07
CA ALA A 400 -14.80 -7.07 16.70
C ALA A 400 -16.13 -7.30 17.44
N ALA A 401 -17.12 -7.93 16.82
CA ALA A 401 -18.42 -8.20 17.44
C ALA A 401 -18.30 -9.09 18.69
N TYR A 402 -17.52 -10.18 18.61
CA TYR A 402 -17.36 -11.12 19.72
C TYR A 402 -16.72 -10.46 20.94
N PHE A 403 -15.62 -9.74 20.75
CA PHE A 403 -14.88 -9.10 21.84
C PHE A 403 -15.45 -7.75 22.30
N HIS A 404 -16.40 -7.17 21.56
CA HIS A 404 -17.15 -6.01 22.02
C HIS A 404 -18.34 -6.40 22.91
N SER A 405 -18.84 -7.63 22.79
CA SER A 405 -19.95 -8.17 23.59
C SER A 405 -19.53 -8.81 24.92
N SER A 406 -18.23 -9.01 25.14
CA SER A 406 -17.60 -9.60 26.32
C SER A 406 -16.92 -8.53 27.17
#